data_AF-B9DWB0-F1
#
_entry.id   AF-B9DWB0-F1
#
_cell.length_a   1.000
_cell.length_b   1.000
_cell.length_c   1.000
_cell.angle_alpha   90.00
_cell.angle_beta   90.00
_cell.angle_gamma   90.00
#
_symmetry.space_group_name_H-M   'P 1'
#
loop_
_entity.id
_entity.type
_entity.pdbx_description
1 polymer ?
#
loop_
_entity_poly.entity_id
_entity_poly.type
_entity_poly.pdbx_seq_one_letter_code
_entity_poly.pdbx_strand_id
1 'polypeptide(L)'
;MKKSKIKQLRLIRDIIFVISVYYFMKANNSNFGIFFAIGITALITLRIPYEYRGGFRHDQKNVFFDNLSPLTENFIETFFVALIIMIMLLT
;
A
#
# COMPACT_ATOMS: atom_id res chain seq x y z
N MET A 1 13.80 -17.59 2.30
CA MET A 1 14.22 -16.67 1.21
C MET A 1 13.05 -16.12 0.37
N LYS A 2 12.13 -16.94 -0.17
CA LYS A 2 10.98 -16.44 -0.98
C LYS A 2 10.06 -15.45 -0.25
N LYS A 3 9.72 -15.73 1.02
CA LYS A 3 8.82 -14.88 1.81
C LYS A 3 9.34 -13.43 1.99
N SER A 4 10.64 -13.27 2.28
CA SER A 4 11.26 -11.95 2.44
C SER A 4 11.23 -11.13 1.14
N LYS A 5 11.54 -11.75 -0.01
CA LYS A 5 11.44 -11.09 -1.33
C LYS A 5 10.03 -10.60 -1.64
N ILE A 6 9.00 -11.37 -1.28
CA ILE A 6 7.61 -10.98 -1.55
C ILE A 6 7.14 -9.88 -0.58
N LYS A 7 7.56 -9.90 0.68
CA LYS A 7 7.34 -8.80 1.63
C LYS A 7 7.99 -7.49 1.13
N GLN A 8 9.22 -7.56 0.60
CA GLN A 8 9.88 -6.43 -0.06
C GLN A 8 9.11 -5.93 -1.29
N LEU A 9 8.56 -6.82 -2.11
CA LEU A 9 7.72 -6.44 -3.26
C LEU A 9 6.45 -5.69 -2.85
N ARG A 10 5.83 -6.03 -1.71
CA ARG A 10 4.68 -5.26 -1.17
C ARG A 10 5.09 -3.83 -0.81
N LEU A 11 6.19 -3.68 -0.08
CA LEU A 11 6.70 -2.37 0.31
C LEU A 11 7.01 -1.51 -0.94
N ILE A 12 7.67 -2.11 -1.94
CA ILE A 12 7.97 -1.43 -3.20
C ILE A 12 6.67 -1.03 -3.92
N ARG A 13 5.66 -1.90 -3.97
CA ARG A 13 4.33 -1.57 -4.53
C ARG A 13 3.72 -0.36 -3.81
N ASP A 14 3.73 -0.34 -2.48
CA ASP A 14 3.09 0.73 -1.70
C ASP A 14 3.81 2.07 -1.88
N ILE A 15 5.15 2.05 -1.98
CA ILE A 15 5.95 3.22 -2.35
C ILE A 15 5.60 3.71 -3.77
N ILE A 16 5.56 2.81 -4.75
CA ILE A 16 5.19 3.14 -6.14
C ILE A 16 3.77 3.74 -6.18
N PHE A 17 2.84 3.20 -5.39
CA PHE A 17 1.49 3.74 -5.29
C PHE A 17 1.47 5.18 -4.78
N VAL A 18 2.14 5.45 -3.66
CA VAL A 18 2.22 6.82 -3.10
C VAL A 18 2.84 7.79 -4.11
N ILE A 19 3.93 7.41 -4.76
CA ILE A 19 4.59 8.23 -5.79
C ILE A 19 3.66 8.48 -6.99
N SER A 20 2.94 7.44 -7.44
CA SER A 20 2.02 7.53 -8.58
C SER A 20 0.86 8.47 -8.26
N VAL A 21 0.25 8.36 -7.08
CA VAL A 21 -0.81 9.28 -6.62
C VAL A 21 -0.29 10.72 -6.64
N TYR A 22 0.90 10.96 -6.08
CA TYR A 22 1.49 12.31 -6.02
C TYR A 22 1.72 12.92 -7.39
N TYR A 23 2.36 12.16 -8.29
CA TYR A 23 2.63 12.64 -9.64
C TYR A 23 1.35 12.91 -10.42
N PHE A 24 0.35 12.02 -10.33
CA PHE A 24 -0.92 12.18 -11.03
C PHE A 24 -1.72 13.38 -10.54
N MET A 25 -1.75 13.63 -9.22
CA MET A 25 -2.41 14.80 -8.64
C MET A 25 -1.77 16.10 -9.14
N LYS A 26 -0.43 16.17 -9.10
CA LYS A 26 0.33 17.34 -9.56
C LYS A 26 0.22 17.59 -11.06
N ALA A 27 0.21 16.54 -11.87
CA ALA A 27 0.17 16.66 -13.34
C ALA A 27 -1.21 17.09 -13.87
N ASN A 28 -2.30 16.69 -13.20
CA ASN A 28 -3.66 16.92 -13.71
C ASN A 28 -4.44 18.01 -12.96
N ASN A 29 -3.88 18.62 -11.90
CA ASN A 29 -4.59 19.54 -10.99
C ASN A 29 -5.97 18.99 -10.56
N SER A 30 -6.08 17.67 -10.44
CA SER A 30 -7.34 16.97 -10.32
C SER A 30 -7.22 15.85 -9.31
N ASN A 31 -8.10 15.88 -8.32
CA ASN A 31 -8.23 14.85 -7.30
C ASN A 31 -8.70 13.51 -7.89
N PHE A 32 -9.17 13.49 -9.14
CA PHE A 32 -9.62 12.28 -9.82
C PHE A 32 -8.48 11.28 -10.09
N GLY A 33 -7.23 11.75 -10.14
CA GLY A 33 -6.04 10.89 -10.29
C GLY A 33 -5.87 9.87 -9.17
N ILE A 34 -6.45 10.13 -7.99
CA ILE A 34 -6.44 9.21 -6.85
C ILE A 34 -7.20 7.91 -7.17
N PHE A 35 -8.38 8.01 -7.81
CA PHE A 35 -9.18 6.82 -8.14
C PHE A 35 -8.47 5.91 -9.13
N PHE A 36 -7.76 6.49 -10.10
CA PHE A 36 -6.98 5.72 -11.08
C PHE A 36 -5.80 5.00 -10.42
N ALA A 37 -5.06 5.69 -9.55
CA ALA A 37 -3.96 5.10 -8.80
C ALA A 37 -4.45 4.00 -7.84
N ILE A 38 -5.59 4.19 -7.15
CA ILE A 38 -6.21 3.17 -6.30
C ILE A 38 -6.58 1.94 -7.14
N GLY A 39 -7.21 2.14 -8.29
CA GLY A 39 -7.60 1.07 -9.20
C GLY A 39 -6.41 0.23 -9.68
N ILE A 40 -5.34 0.87 -10.16
CA ILE A 40 -4.11 0.17 -10.58
C ILE A 40 -3.50 -0.62 -9.42
N THR A 41 -3.46 -0.03 -8.23
CA THR A 41 -2.86 -0.69 -7.05
C THR A 41 -3.68 -1.89 -6.59
N ALA A 42 -5.01 -1.80 -6.67
CA ALA A 42 -5.89 -2.93 -6.43
C ALA A 42 -5.62 -4.08 -7.43
N LEU A 43 -5.48 -3.77 -8.73
CA LEU A 43 -5.16 -4.76 -9.76
C LEU A 43 -3.80 -5.42 -9.53
N ILE A 44 -2.77 -4.65 -9.17
CA ILE A 44 -1.44 -5.20 -8.84
C ILE A 44 -1.52 -6.12 -7.61
N THR A 45 -2.31 -5.74 -6.61
CA THR A 45 -2.52 -6.53 -5.38
C THR A 45 -3.17 -7.88 -5.66
N LEU A 46 -4.10 -7.94 -6.62
CA LEU A 46 -4.70 -9.20 -7.06
C LEU A 46 -3.68 -10.16 -7.67
N ARG A 47 -2.58 -9.65 -8.24
CA ARG A 47 -1.51 -10.49 -8.80
C ARG A 47 -0.58 -11.08 -7.74
N ILE A 48 -0.57 -10.52 -6.53
CA ILE A 48 0.19 -11.07 -5.39
C ILE A 48 -0.55 -12.30 -4.84
N PRO A 49 0.12 -13.43 -4.59
CA PRO A 49 -0.54 -14.61 -4.00
C PRO A 49 -1.12 -14.28 -2.63
N TYR A 50 -2.25 -14.93 -2.29
CA TYR A 50 -3.05 -14.60 -1.10
C TYR A 50 -2.22 -14.59 0.18
N GLU A 51 -1.30 -15.54 0.35
CA GLU A 51 -0.41 -15.71 1.50
C GLU A 51 0.55 -14.54 1.70
N TYR A 52 0.57 -13.58 0.78
CA TYR A 52 1.42 -12.40 0.85
C TYR A 52 0.65 -11.10 0.59
N ARG A 53 -0.68 -11.11 0.63
CA ARG A 53 -1.46 -9.86 0.48
C ARG A 53 -1.47 -9.00 1.75
N GLY A 54 -1.11 -9.58 2.90
CA GLY A 54 -1.22 -8.94 4.21
C GLY A 54 -2.63 -9.01 4.77
N GLY A 55 -2.79 -8.81 6.08
CA GLY A 55 -4.08 -8.54 6.71
C GLY A 55 -4.55 -9.55 7.74
N PHE A 56 -4.48 -10.85 7.47
CA PHE A 56 -5.23 -11.83 8.26
C PHE A 56 -4.38 -12.88 8.96
N ARG A 57 -3.24 -13.28 8.37
CA ARG A 57 -2.38 -14.32 8.94
C ARG A 57 -1.01 -13.78 9.35
N HIS A 58 -0.44 -14.37 10.40
CA HIS A 58 0.86 -13.99 10.96
C HIS A 58 2.03 -14.15 9.97
N ASP A 59 1.93 -15.04 8.99
CA ASP A 59 2.97 -15.24 7.98
C ASP A 59 2.99 -14.16 6.88
N GLN A 60 1.91 -13.37 6.78
CA GLN A 60 1.75 -12.29 5.80
C GLN A 60 2.27 -10.94 6.31
N LYS A 61 2.67 -10.87 7.58
CA LYS A 61 3.11 -9.64 8.25
C LYS A 61 4.36 -9.03 7.62
N ASN A 62 4.48 -7.72 7.65
CA ASN A 62 5.66 -7.00 7.25
C ASN A 62 6.78 -7.15 8.29
N VAL A 63 8.01 -7.10 7.81
CA VAL A 63 9.23 -7.32 8.62
C VAL A 63 9.37 -6.28 9.74
N PHE A 64 8.72 -5.12 9.59
CA PHE A 64 8.80 -4.02 10.54
C PHE A 64 7.82 -4.13 11.73
N PHE A 65 6.79 -4.96 11.62
CA PHE A 65 5.69 -5.03 12.60
C PHE A 65 5.50 -6.44 13.16
N ASP A 66 6.58 -7.22 13.27
CA ASP A 66 6.57 -8.62 13.72
C ASP A 66 5.98 -8.84 15.13
N ASN A 67 5.82 -7.78 15.94
CA ASN A 67 5.20 -7.84 17.27
C ASN A 67 3.69 -7.51 17.32
N LEU A 68 3.09 -7.03 16.24
CA LEU A 68 1.66 -6.62 16.22
C LEU A 68 0.72 -7.74 15.72
N SER A 69 -0.58 -7.66 15.98
CA SER A 69 -1.51 -8.57 15.31
C SER A 69 -1.58 -8.23 13.80
N PRO A 70 -1.79 -9.21 12.89
CA PRO A 70 -1.91 -8.94 11.44
C PRO A 70 -2.97 -7.88 11.10
N LEU A 71 -4.08 -7.88 11.85
CA LEU A 71 -5.16 -6.91 11.68
C LEU A 71 -4.73 -5.51 12.12
N THR A 72 -4.04 -5.40 13.26
CA THR A 72 -3.52 -4.13 13.77
C THR A 72 -2.50 -3.53 12.81
N GLU A 73 -1.59 -4.36 12.29
CA GLU A 73 -0.61 -3.94 11.29
C GLU A 73 -1.27 -3.41 10.02
N ASN A 74 -2.23 -4.15 9.47
CA ASN A 74 -2.93 -3.75 8.25
C ASN A 74 -3.75 -2.47 8.45
N PHE A 75 -4.35 -2.29 9.63
CA PHE A 75 -5.06 -1.06 9.99
C PHE A 75 -4.09 0.14 10.04
N ILE A 76 -2.92 -0.02 10.68
CA ILE A 76 -1.90 1.01 10.76
C ILE A 76 -1.35 1.37 9.37
N GLU A 77 -1.02 0.37 8.54
CA GLU A 77 -0.58 0.59 7.15
C GLU A 77 -1.63 1.36 6.34
N THR A 78 -2.89 0.94 6.41
CA THR A 78 -3.99 1.60 5.71
C THR A 78 -4.19 3.03 6.21
N PHE A 79 -4.11 3.25 7.53
CA PHE A 79 -4.21 4.57 8.14
C PHE A 79 -3.09 5.51 7.68
N PHE A 80 -1.83 5.04 7.65
CA PHE A 80 -0.71 5.84 7.16
C PHE A 80 -0.85 6.20 5.69
N VAL A 81 -1.26 5.26 4.84
CA VAL A 81 -1.51 5.53 3.42
C VAL A 81 -2.63 6.55 3.25
N ALA A 82 -3.75 6.40 3.96
CA ALA A 82 -4.85 7.34 3.92
C ALA A 82 -4.44 8.75 4.41
N LEU A 83 -3.64 8.82 5.48
CA LEU A 83 -3.10 10.08 6.00
C LEU A 83 -2.21 10.78 4.97
N ILE A 84 -1.31 10.05 4.31
CA ILE A 84 -0.44 10.59 3.26
C ILE A 84 -1.27 11.15 2.10
N ILE A 85 -2.27 10.40 1.63
CA ILE A 85 -3.19 10.87 0.57
C ILE A 85 -3.95 12.13 1.01
N MET A 86 -4.42 12.18 2.27
CA MET A 86 -5.12 13.34 2.81
C MET A 86 -4.22 14.58 2.88
N ILE A 87 -2.98 14.44 3.34
CA ILE A 87 -2.00 15.55 3.37
C ILE A 87 -1.78 16.06 1.94
N MET A 88 -1.61 15.16 0.97
CA MET A 88 -1.40 15.53 -0.43
C MET A 88 -2.61 16.22 -1.07
N LEU A 89 -3.83 15.94 -0.60
CA LEU A 89 -5.05 16.62 -1.05
C LEU A 89 -5.19 18.04 -0.51
N LEU A 90 -4.55 18.33 0.63
CA LEU A 90 -4.62 19.63 1.31
C LEU A 90 -3.50 20.59 0.89
N THR A 91 -2.46 20.09 0.23
CA THR A 91 -1.31 20.85 -0.31
C THR A 91 -1.47 21.14 -1.79
#